data_AF-A0A3L6MPG3-F1
#
_entry.id   AF-A0A3L6MPG3-F1
#
_cell.length_a   1.000
_cell.length_b   1.000
_cell.length_c   1.000
_cell.angle_alpha   90.00
_cell.angle_beta   90.00
_cell.angle_gamma   90.00
#
_symmetry.space_group_name_H-M   'P 1'
#
loop_
_entity.id
_entity.type
_entity.pdbx_description
1 polymer ?
#
loop_
_entity_poly.entity_id
_entity_poly.type
_entity_poly.pdbx_seq_one_letter_code
_entity_poly.pdbx_strand_id
1 'polypeptide(L)'
;MVRRNYTEDDVAEAIFDTTDRGLSQNEAAQKRGVPQWTISRRLSGQASRNERIQAHQRIPKSQEETLIRWVRACVEAILQQQGDNKPLGKHWTTRFVKRHPKLSTKIGKRQEAARFDGFTPKAVNWYFDIRENEYGWIKPENTVNVDEGGIMVGFGLDSLVIGSSDPKKKVMLKGVQSRTWDFVY
;
A
#
# COMPACT_ATOMS: atom_id res chain seq x y z
N MET A 1 -3.62 -16.16 -22.28
CA MET A 1 -3.51 -16.35 -20.82
C MET A 1 -4.58 -17.37 -20.43
N VAL A 2 -4.20 -18.56 -20.01
CA VAL A 2 -5.15 -19.63 -19.66
C VAL A 2 -5.98 -19.18 -18.45
N ARG A 3 -7.30 -19.08 -18.61
CA ARG A 3 -8.20 -18.80 -17.48
C ARG A 3 -8.17 -20.00 -16.54
N ARG A 4 -7.91 -19.76 -15.25
CA ARG A 4 -8.16 -20.77 -14.23
C ARG A 4 -9.67 -20.98 -14.15
N ASN A 5 -10.10 -22.23 -14.16
CA ASN A 5 -11.52 -22.60 -14.06
C ASN A 5 -12.01 -22.74 -12.62
N TYR A 6 -11.20 -22.33 -11.63
CA TYR A 6 -11.52 -22.44 -10.21
C TYR A 6 -11.26 -21.11 -9.49
N THR A 7 -12.07 -20.83 -8.47
CA THR A 7 -12.06 -19.62 -7.65
C THR A 7 -11.29 -19.86 -6.33
N GLU A 8 -11.03 -18.79 -5.56
CA GLU A 8 -10.45 -18.96 -4.21
C GLU A 8 -11.45 -19.60 -3.23
N ASP A 9 -12.76 -19.46 -3.47
CA ASP A 9 -13.80 -20.13 -2.67
C ASP A 9 -13.74 -21.65 -2.88
N ASP A 10 -13.54 -22.09 -4.14
CA ASP A 10 -13.35 -23.51 -4.44
C ASP A 10 -12.10 -24.08 -3.74
N VAL A 11 -11.05 -23.26 -3.61
CA VAL A 11 -9.81 -23.63 -2.91
C VAL A 11 -10.05 -23.71 -1.39
N ALA A 12 -10.81 -22.77 -0.81
CA ALA A 12 -11.15 -22.77 0.61
C ALA A 12 -12.01 -24.00 0.97
N GLU A 13 -13.03 -24.30 0.16
CA GLU A 13 -13.87 -25.49 0.30
C GLU A 13 -13.06 -26.79 0.16
N ALA A 14 -12.08 -26.83 -0.75
CA ALA A 14 -11.22 -28.00 -0.92
C ALA A 14 -10.27 -28.21 0.28
N ILE A 15 -9.79 -27.13 0.91
CA ILE A 15 -9.02 -27.19 2.16
C ILE A 15 -9.91 -27.74 3.27
N PHE A 16 -11.14 -27.22 3.40
CA PHE A 16 -12.11 -27.66 4.41
C PHE A 16 -12.48 -29.15 4.25
N ASP A 17 -12.71 -29.60 3.01
CA ASP A 17 -12.92 -31.01 2.67
C ASP A 17 -11.75 -31.89 3.16
N THR A 18 -10.51 -31.39 3.10
CA THR A 18 -9.31 -32.12 3.52
C THR A 18 -9.11 -32.12 5.05
N THR A 19 -9.37 -31.00 5.73
CA THR A 19 -9.08 -30.85 7.17
C THR A 19 -10.20 -31.31 8.09
N ASP A 20 -11.45 -31.00 7.75
CA ASP A 20 -12.61 -31.20 8.63
C ASP A 20 -13.40 -32.45 8.24
N ARG A 21 -13.51 -32.72 6.93
CA ARG A 21 -14.25 -33.86 6.39
C ARG A 21 -13.39 -35.09 6.11
N GLY A 22 -12.09 -35.01 6.39
CA GLY A 22 -11.15 -36.14 6.29
C GLY A 22 -10.91 -36.69 4.88
N LEU A 23 -11.24 -35.95 3.83
CA LEU A 23 -10.99 -36.37 2.45
C LEU A 23 -9.50 -36.30 2.12
N SER A 24 -9.02 -37.19 1.25
CA SER A 24 -7.67 -37.06 0.73
C SER A 24 -7.56 -35.82 -0.17
N GLN A 25 -6.36 -35.24 -0.27
CA GLN A 25 -6.14 -34.05 -1.11
C GLN A 25 -6.48 -34.29 -2.59
N ASN A 26 -6.36 -35.53 -3.08
CA ASN A 26 -6.73 -35.92 -4.44
C ASN A 26 -8.25 -36.00 -4.63
N GLU A 27 -8.99 -36.52 -3.65
CA GLU A 27 -10.46 -36.55 -3.69
C GLU A 27 -11.05 -35.14 -3.58
N ALA A 28 -10.52 -34.31 -2.67
CA ALA A 28 -10.91 -32.91 -2.54
C ALA A 28 -10.64 -32.12 -3.83
N ALA A 29 -9.48 -32.37 -4.47
CA ALA A 29 -9.11 -31.77 -5.75
C ALA A 29 -10.10 -32.14 -6.88
N GLN A 30 -10.44 -33.42 -7.01
CA GLN A 30 -11.40 -33.89 -8.02
C GLN A 30 -12.81 -33.34 -7.76
N LYS A 31 -13.27 -33.37 -6.50
CA LYS A 31 -14.59 -32.90 -6.08
C LYS A 31 -14.81 -31.41 -6.36
N ARG A 32 -13.78 -30.58 -6.20
CA ARG A 32 -13.87 -29.11 -6.36
C ARG A 32 -13.26 -28.57 -7.66
N GLY A 33 -12.70 -29.43 -8.51
CA GLY A 33 -12.03 -29.00 -9.75
C GLY A 33 -10.79 -28.13 -9.52
N VAL A 34 -10.17 -28.24 -8.34
CA VAL A 34 -8.97 -27.49 -7.95
C VAL A 34 -7.75 -28.41 -8.09
N PRO A 35 -6.62 -27.98 -8.70
CA PRO A 35 -5.42 -28.81 -8.75
C PRO A 35 -4.91 -29.15 -7.35
N GLN A 36 -4.63 -30.44 -7.08
CA GLN A 36 -4.19 -30.90 -5.76
C GLN A 36 -2.97 -30.14 -5.22
N TRP A 37 -2.01 -29.78 -6.09
CA TRP A 37 -0.84 -29.00 -5.68
C TRP A 37 -1.20 -27.61 -5.11
N THR A 38 -2.34 -27.03 -5.51
CA THR A 38 -2.85 -25.76 -4.97
C THR A 38 -3.30 -25.94 -3.52
N ILE A 39 -4.00 -27.05 -3.22
CA ILE A 39 -4.42 -27.43 -1.87
C ILE A 39 -3.20 -27.70 -0.99
N SER A 40 -2.24 -28.49 -1.49
CA SER A 40 -0.99 -28.78 -0.79
C SER A 40 -0.23 -27.50 -0.43
N ARG A 41 -0.04 -26.56 -1.38
CA ARG A 41 0.62 -25.27 -1.09
C ARG A 41 -0.13 -24.44 -0.04
N ARG A 42 -1.47 -24.46 -0.07
CA ARG A 42 -2.30 -23.74 0.90
C ARG A 42 -2.16 -24.35 2.31
N LEU A 43 -2.20 -25.68 2.41
CA LEU A 43 -1.96 -26.40 3.66
C LEU A 43 -0.54 -26.17 4.21
N SER A 44 0.45 -25.98 3.34
CA SER A 44 1.81 -25.55 3.72
C SER A 44 1.92 -24.06 4.07
N GLY A 45 0.81 -23.33 4.19
CA GLY A 45 0.77 -21.93 4.63
C GLY A 45 0.97 -20.88 3.52
N GLN A 46 0.95 -21.26 2.23
CA GLN A 46 1.04 -20.26 1.17
C GLN A 46 -0.29 -19.51 0.99
N ALA A 47 -0.27 -18.21 1.29
CA ALA A 47 -1.39 -17.31 1.06
C ALA A 47 -1.79 -17.19 -0.43
N SER A 48 -3.04 -16.81 -0.68
CA SER A 48 -3.54 -16.59 -2.03
C SER A 48 -2.81 -15.47 -2.74
N ARG A 49 -2.87 -15.50 -4.07
CA ARG A 49 -2.25 -14.44 -4.87
C ARG A 49 -2.81 -13.08 -4.48
N ASN A 50 -4.12 -13.00 -4.22
CA ASN A 50 -4.79 -11.77 -3.86
C ASN A 50 -4.43 -11.32 -2.44
N GLU A 51 -4.37 -12.23 -1.46
CA GLU A 51 -3.93 -11.90 -0.10
C GLU A 51 -2.48 -11.46 -0.07
N ARG A 52 -1.61 -12.11 -0.84
CA ARG A 52 -0.22 -11.67 -1.00
C ARG A 52 -0.15 -10.26 -1.58
N ILE A 53 -0.97 -9.95 -2.59
CA ILE A 53 -1.03 -8.60 -3.16
C ILE A 53 -1.57 -7.58 -2.14
N GLN A 54 -2.63 -7.92 -1.39
CA GLN A 54 -3.24 -7.06 -0.37
C GLN A 54 -2.31 -6.79 0.81
N ALA A 55 -1.55 -7.79 1.26
CA ALA A 55 -0.52 -7.63 2.30
C ALA A 55 0.55 -6.61 1.92
N HIS A 56 0.67 -6.27 0.63
CA HIS A 56 1.60 -5.26 0.13
C HIS A 56 0.93 -3.89 -0.14
N GLN A 57 -0.37 -3.71 0.14
CA GLN A 57 -1.08 -2.43 0.01
C GLN A 57 -1.04 -1.64 1.33
N ARG A 58 -0.86 -0.30 1.28
CA ARG A 58 -0.87 0.53 2.51
C ARG A 58 -2.26 0.95 2.97
N ILE A 59 -3.23 0.93 2.07
CA ILE A 59 -4.61 1.19 2.41
C ILE A 59 -5.26 -0.19 2.48
N PRO A 60 -5.83 -0.57 3.63
CA PRO A 60 -6.57 -1.81 3.72
C PRO A 60 -7.75 -1.77 2.75
N LYS A 61 -8.10 -2.92 2.18
CA LYS A 61 -9.19 -3.07 1.21
C LYS A 61 -10.47 -2.31 1.60
N SER A 62 -10.84 -2.33 2.88
CA SER A 62 -12.02 -1.63 3.41
C SER A 62 -11.96 -0.10 3.28
N GLN A 63 -10.76 0.49 3.45
CA GLN A 63 -10.56 1.93 3.27
C GLN A 63 -10.51 2.30 1.79
N GLU A 64 -9.95 1.45 0.92
CA GLU A 64 -10.02 1.66 -0.54
C GLU A 64 -11.47 1.61 -1.04
N GLU A 65 -12.27 0.65 -0.55
CA GLU A 65 -13.70 0.53 -0.85
C GLU A 65 -14.45 1.78 -0.38
N THR A 66 -14.12 2.30 0.80
CA THR A 66 -14.70 3.55 1.33
C THR A 66 -14.37 4.74 0.43
N LEU A 67 -13.10 4.90 0.03
CA LEU A 67 -12.68 6.00 -0.84
C LEU A 67 -13.35 5.92 -2.23
N ILE A 68 -13.42 4.71 -2.80
CA ILE A 68 -14.12 4.48 -4.07
C ILE A 68 -15.60 4.86 -3.93
N ARG A 69 -16.24 4.50 -2.81
CA ARG A 69 -17.63 4.86 -2.54
C ARG A 69 -17.82 6.37 -2.44
N TRP A 70 -16.94 7.08 -1.74
CA TRP A 70 -16.97 8.55 -1.63
C TRP A 70 -16.83 9.23 -2.99
N VAL A 71 -15.84 8.85 -3.79
CA VAL A 71 -15.63 9.43 -5.13
C VAL A 71 -16.85 9.20 -6.03
N ARG A 72 -17.45 8.00 -5.97
CA ARG A 72 -18.66 7.70 -6.74
C ARG A 72 -19.84 8.54 -6.28
N ALA A 73 -20.06 8.66 -4.97
CA ALA A 73 -21.14 9.46 -4.42
C ALA A 73 -21.02 10.95 -4.79
N CYS A 74 -19.80 11.52 -4.75
CA CYS A 74 -19.57 12.89 -5.18
C CYS A 74 -19.89 13.09 -6.66
N VAL A 75 -19.52 12.14 -7.51
CA VAL A 75 -19.78 12.23 -8.96
C VAL A 75 -21.27 12.04 -9.25
N GLU A 76 -21.93 11.11 -8.58
CA GLU A 76 -23.38 10.91 -8.69
C GLU A 76 -24.14 12.17 -8.26
N ALA A 77 -23.73 12.83 -7.17
CA ALA A 77 -24.32 14.11 -6.74
C ALA A 77 -24.16 15.23 -7.79
N ILE A 78 -22.99 15.33 -8.45
CA ILE A 78 -22.77 16.30 -9.53
C ILE A 78 -23.68 15.99 -10.74
N LEU A 79 -23.82 14.72 -11.10
CA LEU A 79 -24.69 14.30 -12.21
C LEU A 79 -26.16 14.58 -11.91
N GLN A 80 -26.61 14.34 -10.67
CA GLN A 80 -27.96 14.67 -10.23
C GLN A 80 -28.26 16.18 -10.33
N GLN A 81 -27.29 17.03 -9.97
CA GLN A 81 -27.41 18.48 -10.16
C GLN A 81 -27.53 18.88 -11.64
N GLN A 82 -26.95 18.10 -12.55
CA GLN A 82 -27.06 18.29 -14.00
C GLN A 82 -28.30 17.62 -14.62
N GLY A 83 -29.18 17.03 -13.79
CA GLY A 83 -30.40 16.35 -14.21
C GLY A 83 -30.19 14.92 -14.71
N ASP A 84 -28.99 14.35 -14.59
CA ASP A 84 -28.72 12.95 -14.92
C ASP A 84 -28.77 12.07 -13.66
N ASN A 85 -29.86 11.32 -13.52
CA ASN A 85 -30.07 10.39 -12.41
C ASN A 85 -29.64 8.94 -12.74
N LYS A 86 -28.91 8.72 -13.84
CA LYS A 86 -28.45 7.38 -14.22
C LYS A 86 -27.32 6.91 -13.29
N PRO A 87 -27.32 5.64 -12.87
CA PRO A 87 -26.26 5.10 -12.03
C PRO A 87 -24.94 5.00 -12.78
N LEU A 88 -23.82 5.24 -12.08
CA LEU A 88 -22.49 5.10 -12.65
C LEU A 88 -22.18 3.63 -12.98
N GLY A 89 -21.79 3.36 -14.24
CA GLY A 89 -21.45 2.01 -14.69
C GLY A 89 -20.29 1.36 -13.90
N LYS A 90 -20.29 0.01 -13.85
CA LYS A 90 -19.31 -0.81 -13.11
C LYS A 90 -17.84 -0.47 -13.41
N HIS A 91 -17.53 -0.10 -14.65
CA HIS A 91 -16.17 0.20 -15.10
C HIS A 91 -15.85 1.70 -15.16
N TRP A 92 -16.74 2.56 -14.65
CA TRP A 92 -16.61 4.00 -14.77
C TRP A 92 -15.30 4.51 -14.14
N THR A 93 -14.96 4.08 -12.92
CA THR A 93 -13.78 4.56 -12.18
C THR A 93 -12.47 4.21 -12.88
N THR A 94 -12.34 2.98 -13.37
CA THR A 94 -11.16 2.53 -14.13
C THR A 94 -11.01 3.32 -15.44
N ARG A 95 -12.12 3.56 -16.14
CA ARG A 95 -12.13 4.36 -17.37
C ARG A 95 -11.83 5.83 -17.10
N PHE A 96 -12.32 6.37 -15.98
CA PHE A 96 -12.06 7.74 -15.55
C PHE A 96 -10.56 7.99 -15.34
N VAL A 97 -9.89 7.15 -14.54
CA VAL A 97 -8.42 7.24 -14.34
C VAL A 97 -7.68 7.11 -15.67
N LYS A 98 -8.08 6.18 -16.54
CA LYS A 98 -7.45 6.00 -17.86
C LYS A 98 -7.61 7.22 -18.78
N ARG A 99 -8.72 7.96 -18.70
CA ARG A 99 -8.99 9.16 -19.51
C ARG A 99 -8.23 10.40 -19.05
N HIS A 100 -7.80 10.44 -17.80
CA HIS A 100 -7.09 11.58 -17.22
C HIS A 100 -5.63 11.20 -16.93
N PRO A 101 -4.73 11.19 -17.94
CA PRO A 101 -3.33 10.83 -17.75
C PRO A 101 -2.57 11.77 -16.81
N LYS A 102 -3.14 12.96 -16.53
CA LYS A 102 -2.69 13.87 -15.47
C LYS A 102 -2.76 13.24 -14.08
N LEU A 103 -3.64 12.25 -13.89
CA LEU A 103 -3.70 11.37 -12.73
C LEU A 103 -2.72 10.23 -12.96
N SER A 104 -1.51 10.38 -12.44
CA SER A 104 -0.49 9.36 -12.46
C SER A 104 -0.53 8.54 -11.17
N THR A 105 -0.33 7.26 -11.34
CA THR A 105 -0.22 6.30 -10.27
C THR A 105 1.23 6.28 -9.78
N LYS A 106 1.52 6.90 -8.64
CA LYS A 106 2.86 7.15 -8.06
C LYS A 106 3.14 6.29 -6.84
N ILE A 107 4.40 6.04 -6.52
CA ILE A 107 4.76 5.32 -5.31
C ILE A 107 4.92 6.31 -4.15
N GLY A 108 4.02 6.29 -3.17
CA GLY A 108 4.20 6.98 -1.90
C GLY A 108 5.34 6.34 -1.10
N LYS A 109 6.17 7.15 -0.45
CA LYS A 109 7.12 6.74 0.60
C LYS A 109 6.72 7.39 1.92
N ARG A 110 6.50 6.59 2.98
CA ARG A 110 6.19 7.11 4.31
C ARG A 110 7.47 7.59 4.99
N GLN A 111 7.43 8.78 5.58
CA GLN A 111 8.46 9.32 6.45
C GLN A 111 7.89 9.56 7.85
N GLU A 112 8.74 9.49 8.86
CA GLU A 112 8.35 9.75 10.25
C GLU A 112 7.67 11.11 10.41
N ALA A 113 6.58 11.16 11.18
CA ALA A 113 5.83 12.40 11.44
C ALA A 113 6.73 13.52 11.98
N ALA A 114 7.59 13.21 12.96
CA ALA A 114 8.50 14.18 13.56
C ALA A 114 9.51 14.73 12.54
N ARG A 115 10.03 13.89 11.62
CA ARG A 115 10.91 14.37 10.54
C ARG A 115 10.16 15.19 9.50
N PHE A 116 8.92 14.81 9.20
CA PHE A 116 8.08 15.53 8.25
C PHE A 116 7.69 16.92 8.80
N ASP A 117 7.34 16.99 10.09
CA ASP A 117 6.93 18.22 10.77
C ASP A 117 8.12 19.11 11.16
N GLY A 118 9.27 18.53 11.46
CA GLY A 118 10.49 19.25 11.79
C GLY A 118 11.15 19.93 10.59
N PHE A 119 10.85 19.51 9.36
CA PHE A 119 11.45 20.04 8.13
C PHE A 119 10.76 21.33 7.63
N THR A 120 10.66 22.33 8.51
CA THR A 120 10.11 23.65 8.16
C THR A 120 11.21 24.57 7.63
N PRO A 121 10.91 25.51 6.72
CA PRO A 121 11.91 26.49 6.25
C PRO A 121 12.59 27.26 7.39
N LYS A 122 11.82 27.57 8.45
CA LYS A 122 12.34 28.24 9.65
C LYS A 122 13.35 27.37 10.41
N ALA A 123 13.07 26.10 10.63
CA ALA A 123 13.98 25.18 11.32
C ALA A 123 15.26 24.92 10.50
N VAL A 124 15.10 24.78 9.18
CA VAL A 124 16.23 24.60 8.26
C VAL A 124 17.14 25.83 8.26
N ASN A 125 16.57 27.03 8.09
CA ASN A 125 17.34 28.26 8.11
C ASN A 125 18.04 28.47 9.46
N TRP A 126 17.32 28.29 10.56
CA TRP A 126 17.90 28.41 11.91
C TRP A 126 19.09 27.47 12.14
N TYR A 127 19.03 26.22 11.65
CA TYR A 127 20.15 25.28 11.73
C TYR A 127 21.37 25.76 10.94
N PHE A 128 21.18 26.22 9.71
CA PHE A 128 22.28 26.72 8.88
C PHE A 128 22.85 28.03 9.43
N ASP A 129 22.00 28.92 9.96
CA ASP A 129 22.41 30.16 10.61
C ASP A 129 23.33 29.88 11.80
N ILE A 130 22.98 28.93 12.68
CA ILE A 130 23.83 28.54 13.82
C ILE A 130 25.11 27.86 13.32
N ARG A 131 25.00 26.96 12.34
CA ARG A 131 26.16 26.25 11.79
C ARG A 131 27.20 27.21 11.23
N GLU A 132 26.76 28.23 10.48
CA GLU A 132 27.67 29.20 9.87
C GLU A 132 28.19 30.22 10.88
N ASN A 133 27.34 30.72 11.79
CA ASN A 133 27.73 31.77 12.73
C ASN A 133 28.54 31.28 13.93
N GLU A 134 28.18 30.14 14.53
CA GLU A 134 28.81 29.65 15.78
C GLU A 134 29.87 28.57 15.51
N TYR A 135 29.67 27.77 14.46
CA TYR A 135 30.50 26.60 14.16
C TYR A 135 31.20 26.67 12.80
N GLY A 136 31.16 27.82 12.11
CA GLY A 136 31.76 27.98 10.78
C GLY A 136 33.28 27.80 10.72
N TRP A 137 33.95 27.81 11.88
CA TRP A 137 35.38 27.52 12.00
C TRP A 137 35.70 26.01 11.94
N ILE A 138 34.71 25.13 12.12
CA ILE A 138 34.87 23.68 11.95
C ILE A 138 34.85 23.37 10.46
N LYS A 139 35.99 22.91 9.94
CA LYS A 139 36.10 22.57 8.54
C LYS A 139 35.21 21.38 8.19
N PRO A 140 34.66 21.32 6.96
CA PRO A 140 33.89 20.16 6.50
C PRO A 140 34.64 18.84 6.67
N GLU A 141 35.95 18.84 6.45
CA GLU A 141 36.82 17.66 6.61
C GLU A 141 36.85 17.12 8.05
N ASN A 142 36.55 17.96 9.04
CA ASN A 142 36.52 17.61 10.46
C ASN A 142 35.09 17.37 10.98
N THR A 143 34.10 17.38 10.09
CA THR A 143 32.70 17.13 10.44
C THR A 143 32.39 15.65 10.23
N VAL A 144 32.19 14.91 11.30
CA VAL A 144 31.75 13.51 11.26
C VAL A 144 30.27 13.42 11.61
N ASN A 145 29.51 12.67 10.82
CA ASN A 145 28.13 12.35 11.16
C ASN A 145 28.12 11.24 12.21
N VAL A 146 27.41 11.46 13.31
CA VAL A 146 27.15 10.43 14.32
C VAL A 146 25.64 10.21 14.32
N ASP A 147 25.20 9.25 13.52
CA ASP A 147 23.81 8.79 13.50
C ASP A 147 23.73 7.32 13.89
N GLU A 148 22.75 6.99 14.73
CA GLU A 148 22.43 5.60 15.00
C GLU A 148 21.62 5.02 13.84
N GLY A 149 22.19 4.00 13.19
CA GLY A 149 21.48 3.15 12.25
C GLY A 149 20.60 2.15 12.98
N GLY A 150 19.44 2.58 13.50
CA GLY A 150 18.52 1.64 14.14
C GLY A 150 17.90 0.67 13.14
N ILE A 151 17.84 -0.60 13.54
CA ILE A 151 17.19 -1.66 12.78
C ILE A 151 15.68 -1.54 12.97
N MET A 152 14.97 -1.25 11.89
CA MET A 152 13.52 -1.13 11.92
C MET A 152 12.87 -2.51 11.77
N VAL A 153 12.28 -3.04 12.85
CA VAL A 153 11.46 -4.24 12.79
C VAL A 153 10.03 -3.85 12.36
N GLY A 154 9.59 -4.32 11.19
CA GLY A 154 8.17 -4.47 10.89
C GLY A 154 7.47 -3.51 9.92
N PHE A 155 8.08 -2.45 9.36
CA PHE A 155 7.30 -1.52 8.51
C PHE A 155 8.05 -0.91 7.32
N GLY A 156 7.67 -1.29 6.09
CA GLY A 156 8.28 -0.77 4.86
C GLY A 156 7.47 -1.03 3.60
N LEU A 157 6.14 -0.94 3.63
CA LEU A 157 5.35 -1.04 2.39
C LEU A 157 5.38 0.32 1.69
N ASP A 158 5.74 0.37 0.42
CA ASP A 158 5.61 1.52 -0.46
C ASP A 158 4.25 1.46 -1.17
N SER A 159 3.35 2.43 -0.94
CA SER A 159 2.01 2.41 -1.53
C SER A 159 1.96 3.05 -2.88
N LEU A 160 1.04 2.59 -3.71
CA LEU A 160 0.67 3.29 -4.92
C LEU A 160 -0.40 4.36 -4.58
N VAL A 161 -0.18 5.61 -4.98
CA VAL A 161 -1.04 6.78 -4.74
C VAL A 161 -1.38 7.43 -6.07
N ILE A 162 -2.60 7.95 -6.22
CA ILE A 162 -2.95 8.74 -7.40
C ILE A 162 -2.51 10.19 -7.12
N GLY A 163 -1.69 10.76 -7.99
CA GLY A 163 -1.19 12.13 -7.87
C GLY A 163 -0.97 12.77 -9.24
N SER A 164 -0.53 14.03 -9.22
CA SER A 164 -0.16 14.78 -10.44
C SER A 164 0.87 14.02 -11.28
N SER A 165 0.86 14.18 -12.60
CA SER A 165 1.81 13.55 -13.55
C SER A 165 3.25 14.07 -13.47
N ASP A 166 3.60 14.87 -12.47
CA ASP A 166 4.94 15.45 -12.29
C ASP A 166 6.05 14.37 -12.32
N PRO A 167 7.26 14.70 -12.81
CA PRO A 167 8.36 13.75 -12.98
C PRO A 167 8.85 13.09 -11.68
N LYS A 168 8.45 13.61 -10.52
CA LYS A 168 8.70 12.98 -9.21
C LYS A 168 7.95 11.65 -9.13
N LYS A 169 8.68 10.55 -9.33
CA LYS A 169 8.18 9.16 -9.25
C LYS A 169 7.69 8.77 -7.85
N LYS A 170 8.09 9.53 -6.82
CA LYS A 170 7.78 9.26 -5.42
C LYS A 170 7.15 10.48 -4.75
N VAL A 171 6.16 10.22 -3.91
CA VAL A 171 5.50 11.23 -3.07
C VAL A 171 5.82 10.92 -1.61
N MET A 172 6.29 11.91 -0.86
CA MET A 172 6.53 11.73 0.58
C MET A 172 5.19 11.84 1.31
N LEU A 173 4.87 10.85 2.12
CA LEU A 173 3.67 10.79 2.93
C LEU A 173 4.06 10.91 4.39
N LYS A 174 3.34 11.74 5.15
CA LYS A 174 3.49 11.82 6.61
C LYS A 174 3.07 10.48 7.24
N GLY A 175 3.93 9.92 8.08
CA GLY A 175 3.64 8.73 8.88
C GLY A 175 2.69 9.05 10.02
N VAL A 176 1.98 8.05 10.54
CA VAL A 176 0.95 8.22 11.58
C VAL A 176 1.50 8.09 13.01
N GLN A 177 2.76 7.68 13.19
CA GLN A 177 3.34 7.40 14.51
C GLN A 177 4.77 7.96 14.67
N SER A 178 5.11 8.28 15.93
CA SER A 178 6.47 8.47 16.45
C SER A 178 7.16 7.13 16.60
N ARG A 179 8.41 7.02 16.14
CA ARG A 179 9.19 5.77 16.17
C ARG A 179 9.69 5.50 17.59
N THR A 180 9.57 4.27 18.06
CA THR A 180 10.31 3.77 19.23
C THR A 180 11.60 3.12 18.75
N TRP A 181 12.72 3.49 19.36
CA TRP A 181 14.03 2.91 19.09
C TRP A 181 14.31 1.87 20.18
N ASP A 182 14.61 0.65 19.77
CA ASP A 182 15.14 -0.38 20.67
C ASP A 182 16.64 -0.52 20.43
N PHE A 183 17.40 -0.49 21.51
CA PHE A 183 18.84 -0.74 21.50
C PHE A 183 19.05 -2.24 21.67
N VAL A 184 19.76 -2.86 20.72
CA VAL A 184 20.30 -4.20 20.91
C VAL A 184 21.77 -4.02 21.31
N TYR A 185 22.09 -4.34 22.55
CA TYR A 185 23.48 -4.46 23.03
C TYR A 185 24.15 -5.71 22.46
#